data_AF-A0A3L7MZM2-F1
#
_entry.id   AF-A0A3L7MZM2-F1
#
_cell.length_a   1.000
_cell.length_b   1.000
_cell.length_c   1.000
_cell.angle_alpha   90.00
_cell.angle_beta   90.00
_cell.angle_gamma   90.00
#
_symmetry.space_group_name_H-M   'P 1'
#
loop_
_entity.id
_entity.type
_entity.pdbx_description
1 polymer ?
#
loop_
_entity_poly.entity_id
_entity_poly.type
_entity_poly.pdbx_seq_one_letter_code
_entity_poly.pdbx_strand_id
1 'polypeptide(L)'
;MKKVAGLIAFVVFPAFTLLASVFVFQGSDDAARGVAIELFKSLDEQQKSEALKAFDDKDRFSEVFPAIERKGLAISKLKPEQAALVEKMILAMTSSYGATRCIEVAKQTPPNRRYINFFGTPEAGKSFAFRLAQHHLTLLHCEFSADDKGEFGPVLLGGNPVNNLWEEEENILLALAKTLDKETLAKLAGPGGSGQPIGKSGIALKDMPKPAAELAKKLLAKRLDVFSSDRRKKLEKIIDAQGGVDQLKLVLSGNASQGHLQGGNYSWKFGSDSVLIDWQTSGKNHLHMTVRAKPKV
;
A
#
# COMPACT_ATOMS: atom_id res chain seq x y z
N MET A 1 -52.26 32.38 60.94
CA MET A 1 -51.53 31.28 60.27
C MET A 1 -51.79 31.35 58.77
N LYS A 2 -50.88 31.92 57.97
CA LYS A 2 -50.89 31.82 56.51
C LYS A 2 -49.46 31.53 56.06
N LYS A 3 -49.30 30.43 55.33
CA LYS A 3 -48.04 29.76 54.99
C LYS A 3 -47.31 30.52 53.89
N VAL A 4 -46.01 30.71 54.07
CA VAL A 4 -45.07 31.18 53.03
C VAL A 4 -44.62 29.94 52.25
N ALA A 5 -44.93 29.88 50.95
CA ALA A 5 -44.44 28.85 50.05
C ALA A 5 -43.16 29.36 49.36
N GLY A 6 -42.05 28.66 49.58
CA GLY A 6 -40.76 28.95 48.96
C GLY A 6 -40.73 28.49 47.50
N LEU A 7 -40.22 29.35 46.62
CA LEU A 7 -39.96 29.06 45.22
C LEU A 7 -38.57 28.41 45.11
N ILE A 8 -38.50 27.14 44.70
CA ILE A 8 -37.23 26.46 44.36
C ILE A 8 -36.91 26.80 42.91
N ALA A 9 -35.83 27.55 42.68
CA ALA A 9 -35.30 27.80 41.36
C ALA A 9 -34.48 26.58 40.89
N PHE A 10 -34.99 25.85 39.89
CA PHE A 10 -34.21 24.85 39.17
C PHE A 10 -33.23 25.56 38.23
N VAL A 11 -31.94 25.50 38.55
CA VAL A 11 -30.87 25.87 37.62
C VAL A 11 -30.66 24.72 36.65
N VAL A 12 -31.17 24.87 35.43
CA VAL A 12 -30.89 23.96 34.31
C VAL A 12 -29.49 24.27 33.80
N PHE A 13 -28.51 23.41 34.11
CA PHE A 13 -27.22 23.42 33.43
C PHE A 13 -27.39 22.80 32.04
N PRO A 14 -27.15 23.53 30.94
CA PRO A 14 -27.08 22.91 29.63
C PRO A 14 -25.81 22.06 29.59
N ALA A 15 -25.98 20.74 29.51
CA ALA A 15 -24.89 19.82 29.20
C ALA A 15 -24.42 20.09 27.77
N PHE A 16 -23.37 20.90 27.62
CA PHE A 16 -22.63 21.03 26.38
C PHE A 16 -21.88 19.71 26.13
N THR A 17 -22.46 18.83 25.33
CA THR A 17 -21.73 17.70 24.75
C THR A 17 -20.74 18.26 23.72
N LEU A 18 -19.48 18.39 24.13
CA LEU A 18 -18.39 18.70 23.21
C LEU A 18 -18.21 17.50 22.27
N LEU A 19 -18.87 17.53 21.11
CA LEU A 19 -18.59 16.62 19.99
C LEU A 19 -17.18 16.94 19.48
N ALA A 20 -16.17 16.32 20.08
CA ALA A 20 -14.83 16.27 19.53
C ALA A 20 -14.94 15.55 18.18
N SER A 21 -14.95 16.34 17.10
CA SER A 21 -14.82 15.82 15.75
C SER A 21 -13.41 15.24 15.65
N VAL A 22 -13.29 13.92 15.82
CA VAL A 22 -12.06 13.21 15.53
C VAL A 22 -11.86 13.34 14.03
N PHE A 23 -11.07 14.32 13.61
CA PHE A 23 -10.57 14.39 12.25
C PHE A 23 -9.73 13.13 12.03
N VAL A 24 -10.31 12.15 11.36
CA VAL A 24 -9.58 10.98 10.87
C VAL A 24 -8.55 11.52 9.91
N PHE A 25 -7.26 11.35 10.23
CA PHE A 25 -6.19 11.74 9.32
C PHE A 25 -6.38 11.00 8.00
N GLN A 26 -6.68 11.76 6.95
CA GLN A 26 -6.89 11.24 5.61
C GLN A 26 -5.59 11.43 4.83
N GLY A 27 -4.97 10.33 4.44
CA GLY A 27 -3.74 10.37 3.65
C GLY A 27 -3.97 11.10 2.32
N SER A 28 -2.96 11.87 1.91
CA SER A 28 -2.90 12.62 0.64
C SER A 28 -1.44 12.75 0.20
N ASP A 29 -1.22 13.02 -1.09
CA ASP A 29 0.14 13.25 -1.58
C ASP A 29 0.74 14.55 -0.99
N ASP A 30 -0.09 15.58 -0.77
CA ASP A 30 0.31 16.82 -0.10
C ASP A 30 0.76 16.57 1.36
N ALA A 31 0.02 15.73 2.09
CA ALA A 31 0.41 15.35 3.45
C ALA A 31 1.70 14.53 3.45
N ALA A 32 1.85 13.59 2.50
CA ALA A 32 3.07 12.79 2.39
C ALA A 32 4.29 13.66 2.05
N ARG A 33 4.13 14.63 1.14
CA ARG A 33 5.16 15.63 0.83
C ARG A 33 5.54 16.46 2.05
N GLY A 34 4.54 16.98 2.78
CA GLY A 34 4.76 17.78 3.99
C GLY A 34 5.53 17.00 5.06
N VAL A 35 5.11 15.78 5.36
CA VAL A 35 5.76 14.93 6.36
C VAL A 35 7.18 14.52 5.92
N ALA A 36 7.41 14.24 4.63
CA ALA A 36 8.75 13.93 4.12
C ALA A 36 9.72 15.10 4.30
N ILE A 37 9.27 16.33 3.99
CA ILE A 37 10.05 17.56 4.20
C ILE A 37 10.32 17.78 5.69
N GLU A 38 9.31 17.62 6.55
CA GLU A 38 9.45 17.76 8.01
C GLU A 38 10.45 16.75 8.57
N LEU A 39 10.33 15.47 8.20
CA LEU A 39 11.25 14.42 8.61
C LEU A 39 12.67 14.73 8.16
N PHE A 40 12.88 15.07 6.89
CA PHE A 40 14.23 15.37 6.39
C PHE A 40 14.88 16.56 7.10
N LYS A 41 14.12 17.63 7.36
CA LYS A 41 14.60 18.80 8.11
C LYS A 41 14.94 18.49 9.56
N SER A 42 14.26 17.52 10.17
CA SER A 42 14.50 17.11 11.55
C SER A 42 15.77 16.27 11.73
N LEU A 43 16.34 15.72 10.65
CA LEU A 43 17.54 14.89 10.70
C LEU A 43 18.80 15.73 10.99
N ASP A 44 19.73 15.19 11.75
CA ASP A 44 21.09 15.74 11.84
C ASP A 44 21.94 15.40 10.58
N GLU A 45 23.14 15.96 10.49
CA GLU A 45 23.99 15.78 9.31
C GLU A 45 24.44 14.32 9.10
N GLN A 46 24.66 13.57 10.18
CA GLN A 46 25.01 12.16 10.09
C GLN A 46 23.81 11.36 9.55
N GLN A 47 22.63 11.57 10.12
CA GLN A 47 21.39 10.95 9.68
C GLN A 47 21.07 11.28 8.21
N LYS A 48 21.24 12.54 7.77
CA LYS A 48 21.08 12.95 6.37
C LYS A 48 22.05 12.22 5.45
N SER A 49 23.32 12.08 5.85
CA SER A 49 24.32 11.37 5.04
C SER A 49 23.98 9.89 4.83
N GLU A 50 23.29 9.26 5.79
CA GLU A 50 22.82 7.87 5.67
C GLU A 50 21.51 7.75 4.88
N ALA A 51 20.63 8.76 4.95
CA ALA A 51 19.30 8.72 4.35
C ALA A 51 19.26 9.24 2.91
N LEU A 52 20.11 10.21 2.55
CA LEU A 52 20.02 10.91 1.26
C LEU A 52 20.81 10.19 0.16
N LYS A 53 20.16 10.04 -1.00
CA LYS A 53 20.70 9.49 -2.23
C LYS A 53 20.35 10.39 -3.41
N ALA A 54 21.05 10.19 -4.54
CA ALA A 54 20.67 10.82 -5.80
C ALA A 54 19.25 10.37 -6.22
N PHE A 55 18.50 11.25 -6.91
CA PHE A 55 17.13 10.95 -7.32
C PHE A 55 17.04 9.73 -8.26
N ASP A 56 18.04 9.55 -9.12
CA ASP A 56 18.18 8.47 -10.08
C ASP A 56 18.93 7.24 -9.54
N ASP A 57 19.25 7.19 -8.25
CA ASP A 57 19.90 6.03 -7.64
C ASP A 57 19.02 4.78 -7.83
N LYS A 58 19.62 3.73 -8.44
CA LYS A 58 18.96 2.46 -8.74
C LYS A 58 18.28 1.80 -7.54
N ASP A 59 18.77 2.06 -6.32
CA ASP A 59 18.21 1.50 -5.09
C ASP A 59 16.77 1.98 -4.85
N ARG A 60 16.33 3.09 -5.49
CA ARG A 60 14.94 3.60 -5.45
C ARG A 60 13.93 2.55 -5.88
N PHE A 61 14.32 1.73 -6.85
CA PHE A 61 13.48 0.70 -7.44
C PHE A 61 13.78 -0.71 -6.91
N SER A 62 14.56 -0.83 -5.83
CA SER A 62 14.90 -2.15 -5.29
C SER A 62 13.70 -2.86 -4.64
N GLU A 63 13.40 -4.06 -5.13
CA GLU A 63 12.33 -4.94 -4.66
C GLU A 63 12.96 -6.15 -3.95
N VAL A 64 13.09 -6.11 -2.62
CA VAL A 64 13.79 -7.15 -1.85
C VAL A 64 12.91 -7.66 -0.71
N PHE A 65 12.34 -8.85 -0.90
CA PHE A 65 11.62 -9.56 0.15
C PHE A 65 12.52 -10.21 1.20
N PRO A 66 13.67 -10.84 0.90
CA PRO A 66 14.45 -11.53 1.94
C PRO A 66 14.87 -10.65 3.13
N ALA A 67 15.02 -11.30 4.29
CA ALA A 67 15.41 -10.64 5.53
C ALA A 67 16.91 -10.31 5.49
N ILE A 68 17.27 -9.21 4.84
CA ILE A 68 18.63 -8.67 4.77
C ILE A 68 18.76 -7.34 5.50
N GLU A 69 20.00 -6.92 5.72
CA GLU A 69 20.33 -5.51 5.98
C GLU A 69 20.13 -4.71 4.69
N ARG A 70 19.54 -3.52 4.79
CA ARG A 70 19.24 -2.65 3.64
C ARG A 70 20.00 -1.34 3.79
N LYS A 71 20.27 -0.68 2.68
CA LYS A 71 20.85 0.67 2.66
C LYS A 71 19.84 1.71 3.11
N GLY A 72 20.33 2.75 3.79
CA GLY A 72 19.55 3.88 4.28
C GLY A 72 19.73 4.09 5.78
N LEU A 73 19.06 5.10 6.30
CA LEU A 73 19.03 5.41 7.72
C LEU A 73 18.11 4.42 8.45
N ALA A 74 18.68 3.62 9.35
CA ALA A 74 17.91 2.71 10.19
C ALA A 74 17.00 3.49 11.15
N ILE A 75 15.74 3.09 11.29
CA ILE A 75 14.78 3.75 12.20
C ILE A 75 15.26 3.70 13.66
N SER A 76 16.05 2.70 14.05
CA SER A 76 16.65 2.63 15.39
C SER A 76 17.64 3.76 15.70
N LYS A 77 18.11 4.50 14.70
CA LYS A 77 18.98 5.68 14.85
C LYS A 77 18.18 6.99 14.90
N LEU A 78 16.86 6.93 14.80
CA LEU A 78 15.98 8.09 14.89
C LEU A 78 15.63 8.37 16.35
N LYS A 79 15.48 9.66 16.67
CA LYS A 79 14.85 10.11 17.91
C LYS A 79 13.35 9.76 17.89
N PRO A 80 12.68 9.63 19.05
CA PRO A 80 11.27 9.25 19.11
C PRO A 80 10.35 10.12 18.22
N GLU A 81 10.58 11.44 18.19
CA GLU A 81 9.83 12.39 17.38
C GLU A 81 10.04 12.17 15.87
N GLN A 82 11.25 11.81 15.45
CA GLN A 82 11.57 11.48 14.05
C GLN A 82 10.95 10.14 13.65
N ALA A 83 10.98 9.13 14.53
CA ALA A 83 10.34 7.85 14.30
C ALA A 83 8.81 7.99 14.15
N ALA A 84 8.19 8.89 14.93
CA ALA A 84 6.77 9.21 14.78
C ALA A 84 6.43 9.82 13.40
N LEU A 85 7.35 10.60 12.80
CA LEU A 85 7.18 11.10 11.44
C LEU A 85 7.22 9.97 10.38
N VAL A 86 8.00 8.91 10.62
CA VAL A 86 7.98 7.74 9.72
C VAL A 86 6.62 7.02 9.78
N GLU A 87 6.00 6.90 10.95
CA GLU A 87 4.65 6.36 11.05
C GLU A 87 3.61 7.28 10.37
N LYS A 88 3.73 8.60 10.56
CA LYS A 88 2.91 9.58 9.83
C LYS A 88 3.08 9.47 8.30
N MET A 89 4.26 9.14 7.80
CA MET A 89 4.45 8.86 6.37
C MET A 89 3.62 7.66 5.91
N ILE A 90 3.56 6.57 6.70
CA ILE A 90 2.71 5.42 6.38
C ILE A 90 1.26 5.87 6.28
N LEU A 91 0.77 6.63 7.27
CA LEU A 91 -0.59 7.16 7.27
C LEU A 91 -0.86 8.06 6.07
N ALA A 92 0.10 8.91 5.68
CA ALA A 92 -0.06 9.85 4.58
C ALA A 92 -0.13 9.14 3.21
N MET A 93 0.60 8.04 3.07
CA MET A 93 0.67 7.25 1.83
C MET A 93 -0.46 6.23 1.68
N THR A 94 -1.29 6.03 2.70
CA THR A 94 -2.28 4.95 2.73
C THR A 94 -3.68 5.47 3.06
N SER A 95 -4.69 4.68 2.75
CA SER A 95 -6.03 4.89 3.32
C SER A 95 -6.07 4.39 4.76
N SER A 96 -7.16 4.62 5.50
CA SER A 96 -7.35 3.98 6.81
C SER A 96 -7.30 2.45 6.73
N TYR A 97 -7.79 1.85 5.64
CA TYR A 97 -7.72 0.40 5.41
C TYR A 97 -6.28 -0.08 5.26
N GLY A 98 -5.46 0.65 4.48
CA GLY A 98 -4.06 0.32 4.24
C GLY A 98 -3.14 0.63 5.42
N ALA A 99 -3.37 1.75 6.10
CA ALA A 99 -2.61 2.22 7.25
C ALA A 99 -2.54 1.16 8.35
N THR A 100 -3.70 0.68 8.81
CA THR A 100 -3.80 -0.37 9.82
C THR A 100 -2.96 -1.59 9.43
N ARG A 101 -3.02 -2.01 8.16
CA ARG A 101 -2.31 -3.19 7.68
C ARG A 101 -0.81 -2.97 7.56
N CYS A 102 -0.39 -1.84 7.00
CA CYS A 102 1.01 -1.49 6.89
C CYS A 102 1.66 -1.36 8.27
N ILE A 103 0.96 -0.81 9.26
CA ILE A 103 1.45 -0.71 10.64
C ILE A 103 1.57 -2.10 11.28
N GLU A 104 0.60 -2.99 11.12
CA GLU A 104 0.71 -4.36 11.62
C GLU A 104 1.88 -5.12 10.98
N VAL A 105 2.10 -4.96 9.66
CA VAL A 105 3.26 -5.55 8.97
C VAL A 105 4.57 -4.90 9.42
N ALA A 106 4.58 -3.58 9.69
CA ALA A 106 5.75 -2.87 10.22
C ALA A 106 6.21 -3.48 11.55
N LYS A 107 5.28 -3.78 12.46
CA LYS A 107 5.56 -4.37 13.79
C LYS A 107 6.30 -5.71 13.72
N GLN A 108 6.17 -6.46 12.63
CA GLN A 108 6.80 -7.78 12.46
C GLN A 108 8.32 -7.70 12.23
N THR A 109 8.85 -6.53 11.83
CA THR A 109 10.29 -6.32 11.65
C THR A 109 10.82 -5.47 12.80
N PRO A 110 11.96 -5.78 13.45
CA PRO A 110 12.50 -4.92 14.50
C PRO A 110 13.01 -3.57 13.95
N PRO A 111 13.02 -2.47 14.74
CA PRO A 111 13.36 -1.13 14.26
C PRO A 111 14.74 -1.00 13.59
N ASN A 112 15.75 -1.76 14.03
CA ASN A 112 17.09 -1.78 13.44
C ASN A 112 17.15 -2.46 12.07
N ARG A 113 16.02 -2.98 11.57
CA ARG A 113 15.86 -3.61 10.26
C ARG A 113 14.81 -2.92 9.39
N ARG A 114 14.44 -1.70 9.76
CA ARG A 114 13.58 -0.79 9.01
C ARG A 114 14.40 0.42 8.62
N TYR A 115 14.37 0.80 7.35
CA TYR A 115 15.26 1.82 6.81
C TYR A 115 14.47 2.85 6.02
N ILE A 116 14.85 4.11 6.17
CA ILE A 116 14.35 5.20 5.34
C ILE A 116 15.43 5.69 4.38
N ASN A 117 15.01 6.07 3.18
CA ASN A 117 15.85 6.80 2.23
C ASN A 117 15.06 7.96 1.63
N PHE A 118 15.77 9.03 1.30
CA PHE A 118 15.33 10.11 0.45
C PHE A 118 16.16 10.06 -0.84
N PHE A 119 15.50 10.01 -1.98
CA PHE A 119 16.13 10.10 -3.28
C PHE A 119 15.86 11.50 -3.82
N GLY A 120 16.90 12.31 -3.96
CA GLY A 120 16.75 13.76 -4.11
C GLY A 120 16.37 14.44 -2.79
N THR A 121 16.69 15.72 -2.68
CA THR A 121 16.42 16.51 -1.47
C THR A 121 14.93 16.85 -1.39
N PRO A 122 14.22 16.49 -0.30
CA PRO A 122 12.81 16.83 -0.11
C PRO A 122 12.62 18.33 0.07
N GLU A 123 12.15 18.98 -0.99
CA GLU A 123 11.89 20.40 -1.03
C GLU A 123 10.66 20.66 -1.91
N ALA A 124 9.94 21.75 -1.63
CA ALA A 124 8.78 22.14 -2.43
C ALA A 124 9.20 22.42 -3.89
N GLY A 125 8.45 21.87 -4.85
CA GLY A 125 8.68 22.08 -6.28
C GLY A 125 9.85 21.31 -6.90
N LYS A 126 10.55 20.47 -6.13
CA LYS A 126 11.59 19.57 -6.63
C LYS A 126 11.10 18.12 -6.68
N SER A 127 11.60 17.36 -7.65
CA SER A 127 11.40 15.90 -7.65
C SER A 127 12.20 15.27 -6.51
N PHE A 128 11.53 14.45 -5.71
CA PHE A 128 12.17 13.61 -4.70
C PHE A 128 11.34 12.36 -4.46
N ALA A 129 11.94 11.35 -3.85
CA ALA A 129 11.20 10.18 -3.37
C ALA A 129 11.55 9.85 -1.92
N PHE A 130 10.52 9.55 -1.12
CA PHE A 130 10.68 8.94 0.20
C PHE A 130 10.44 7.44 0.08
N ARG A 131 11.35 6.65 0.66
CA ARG A 131 11.22 5.19 0.74
C ARG A 131 11.34 4.72 2.17
N LEU A 132 10.33 4.00 2.65
CA LEU A 132 10.43 3.09 3.79
C LEU A 132 10.66 1.67 3.27
N ALA A 133 11.67 0.96 3.78
CA ALA A 133 11.96 -0.40 3.37
C ALA A 133 12.30 -1.33 4.55
N GLN A 134 11.67 -2.51 4.56
CA GLN A 134 11.86 -3.61 5.52
C GLN A 134 11.52 -4.95 4.86
N HIS A 135 11.46 -6.05 5.63
CA HIS A 135 11.27 -7.42 5.14
C HIS A 135 10.01 -7.60 4.27
N HIS A 136 8.84 -7.21 4.79
CA HIS A 136 7.53 -7.38 4.14
C HIS A 136 6.80 -6.09 3.80
N LEU A 137 7.45 -4.94 3.99
CA LEU A 137 6.89 -3.63 3.68
C LEU A 137 7.93 -2.77 2.98
N THR A 138 7.62 -2.34 1.77
CA THR A 138 8.31 -1.25 1.10
C THR A 138 7.25 -0.27 0.63
N LEU A 139 7.40 0.99 1.01
CA LEU A 139 6.53 2.07 0.58
C LEU A 139 7.39 3.12 -0.10
N LEU A 140 7.09 3.42 -1.36
CA LEU A 140 7.74 4.50 -2.11
C LEU A 140 6.73 5.60 -2.44
N HIS A 141 6.98 6.82 -1.97
CA HIS A 141 6.30 8.04 -2.41
C HIS A 141 7.25 8.84 -3.30
N CYS A 142 6.76 9.26 -4.46
CA CYS A 142 7.51 10.08 -5.40
C CYS A 142 6.72 11.37 -5.65
N GLU A 143 7.36 12.48 -5.33
CA GLU A 143 6.99 13.82 -5.79
C GLU A 143 7.73 14.10 -7.10
N PHE A 144 7.01 14.70 -8.04
CA PHE A 144 7.48 14.91 -9.40
C PHE A 144 7.36 16.38 -9.77
N SER A 145 8.38 16.93 -10.44
CA SER A 145 8.26 18.20 -11.14
C SER A 145 7.27 18.09 -12.31
N ALA A 146 6.85 19.24 -12.85
CA ALA A 146 5.87 19.30 -13.94
C ALA A 146 6.30 18.53 -15.20
N ASP A 147 7.61 18.32 -15.41
CA ASP A 147 8.17 17.68 -16.60
C ASP A 147 8.35 16.16 -16.47
N ASP A 148 8.11 15.58 -15.29
CA ASP A 148 8.27 14.14 -15.08
C ASP A 148 6.97 13.40 -15.43
N LYS A 149 7.09 12.33 -16.22
CA LYS A 149 5.96 11.47 -16.63
C LYS A 149 5.32 10.74 -15.44
N GLY A 150 6.00 10.73 -14.29
CA GLY A 150 5.56 10.15 -13.04
C GLY A 150 5.66 8.63 -13.03
N GLU A 151 5.49 8.02 -11.86
CA GLU A 151 5.40 6.56 -11.71
C GLU A 151 4.71 6.18 -10.40
N PHE A 152 4.48 4.89 -10.20
CA PHE A 152 3.94 4.33 -8.97
C PHE A 152 4.81 3.17 -8.45
N GLY A 153 5.23 3.27 -7.19
CA GLY A 153 5.99 2.21 -6.53
C GLY A 153 7.45 2.09 -7.02
N PRO A 154 8.16 1.02 -6.62
CA PRO A 154 7.60 -0.20 -6.06
C PRO A 154 7.01 -0.04 -4.67
N VAL A 155 5.91 -0.73 -4.45
CA VAL A 155 5.33 -1.00 -3.13
C VAL A 155 5.38 -2.50 -2.91
N LEU A 156 6.03 -2.92 -1.82
CA LEU A 156 5.99 -4.31 -1.36
C LEU A 156 5.13 -4.39 -0.11
N LEU A 157 4.26 -5.39 -0.06
CA LEU A 157 3.39 -5.69 1.07
C LEU A 157 3.46 -7.21 1.33
N GLY A 158 3.01 -7.66 2.50
CA GLY A 158 3.04 -9.06 2.83
C GLY A 158 2.88 -9.30 4.32
N GLY A 159 3.62 -10.28 4.82
CA GLY A 159 3.77 -10.53 6.24
C GLY A 159 4.14 -11.98 6.51
N ASN A 160 4.68 -12.23 7.70
CA ASN A 160 4.91 -13.56 8.23
C ASN A 160 4.98 -13.49 9.78
N PRO A 161 3.92 -13.89 10.51
CA PRO A 161 2.64 -14.39 10.02
C PRO A 161 1.73 -13.28 9.45
N VAL A 162 0.83 -13.63 8.54
CA VAL A 162 -0.20 -12.72 7.98
C VAL A 162 -1.53 -12.77 8.74
N ASN A 163 -1.89 -13.94 9.25
CA ASN A 163 -3.17 -14.27 9.87
C ASN A 163 -4.34 -13.86 8.96
N ASN A 164 -5.30 -13.10 9.47
CA ASN A 164 -6.49 -12.64 8.73
C ASN A 164 -6.34 -11.22 8.14
N LEU A 165 -5.12 -10.67 8.06
CA LEU A 165 -4.91 -9.27 7.68
C LEU A 165 -5.50 -8.91 6.31
N TRP A 166 -5.50 -9.87 5.38
CA TRP A 166 -5.97 -9.71 4.00
C TRP A 166 -7.15 -10.61 3.65
N GLU A 167 -7.91 -11.07 4.66
CA GLU A 167 -9.02 -12.03 4.51
C GLU A 167 -10.08 -11.56 3.51
N GLU A 168 -10.47 -10.29 3.53
CA GLU A 168 -11.47 -9.75 2.59
C GLU A 168 -11.04 -9.92 1.12
N GLU A 169 -9.76 -9.68 0.84
CA GLU A 169 -9.18 -9.79 -0.50
C GLU A 169 -9.08 -11.25 -0.94
N GLU A 170 -8.65 -12.13 -0.03
CA GLU A 170 -8.61 -13.56 -0.25
C GLU A 170 -10.00 -14.14 -0.52
N ASN A 171 -11.02 -13.72 0.22
CA ASN A 171 -12.40 -14.15 0.01
C ASN A 171 -12.93 -13.78 -1.38
N ILE A 172 -12.56 -12.60 -1.92
CA ILE A 172 -12.92 -12.21 -3.29
C ILE A 172 -12.22 -13.12 -4.30
N LEU A 173 -10.93 -13.42 -4.11
CA LEU A 173 -10.20 -14.34 -4.98
C LEU A 173 -10.80 -15.75 -4.98
N LEU A 174 -11.14 -16.30 -3.81
CA LEU A 174 -11.72 -17.64 -3.71
C LEU A 174 -13.11 -17.69 -4.36
N ALA A 175 -13.89 -16.62 -4.24
CA ALA A 175 -15.15 -16.48 -4.97
C ALA A 175 -14.92 -16.44 -6.49
N LEU A 176 -13.92 -15.66 -6.94
CA LEU A 176 -13.52 -15.60 -8.35
C LEU A 176 -13.14 -16.99 -8.87
N ALA A 177 -12.26 -17.70 -8.17
CA ALA A 177 -11.79 -19.03 -8.56
C ALA A 177 -12.94 -20.03 -8.76
N LYS A 178 -13.99 -19.97 -7.93
CA LYS A 178 -15.18 -20.82 -8.05
C LYS A 178 -16.03 -20.55 -9.28
N THR A 179 -15.92 -19.37 -9.90
CA THR A 179 -16.66 -19.03 -11.13
C THR A 179 -15.97 -19.50 -12.41
N LEU A 180 -14.70 -19.94 -12.32
CA LEU A 180 -13.89 -20.26 -13.48
C LEU A 180 -13.99 -21.75 -13.82
N ASP A 181 -14.25 -22.05 -15.08
CA ASP A 181 -14.13 -23.42 -15.60
C ASP A 181 -12.67 -23.81 -15.84
N LYS A 182 -12.45 -25.10 -16.13
CA LYS A 182 -11.09 -25.65 -16.35
C LYS A 182 -10.37 -24.99 -17.53
N GLU A 183 -11.10 -24.64 -18.59
CA GLU A 183 -10.51 -24.02 -19.78
C GLU A 183 -10.04 -22.59 -19.50
N THR A 184 -10.86 -21.80 -18.80
CA THR A 184 -10.51 -20.44 -18.40
C THR A 184 -9.36 -20.43 -17.40
N LEU A 185 -9.37 -21.34 -16.42
CA LEU A 185 -8.26 -21.51 -15.48
C LEU A 185 -6.94 -21.81 -16.20
N ALA A 186 -6.95 -22.70 -17.21
CA ALA A 186 -5.76 -23.00 -17.99
C ALA A 186 -5.22 -21.77 -18.75
N LYS A 187 -6.12 -20.94 -19.31
CA LYS A 187 -5.76 -19.69 -20.00
C LYS A 187 -5.23 -18.60 -19.07
N LEU A 188 -5.59 -18.62 -17.78
CA LEU A 188 -5.08 -17.69 -16.77
C LEU A 188 -3.69 -18.07 -16.24
N ALA A 189 -3.16 -19.25 -16.58
CA ALA A 189 -1.85 -19.68 -16.09
C ALA A 189 -0.72 -18.74 -16.53
N GLY A 190 0.28 -18.58 -15.67
CA GLY A 190 1.40 -17.68 -15.89
C GLY A 190 2.44 -17.77 -14.79
N PRO A 191 3.42 -16.87 -14.77
CA PRO A 191 4.49 -16.89 -13.78
C PRO A 191 3.92 -16.68 -12.37
N GLY A 192 4.31 -17.57 -11.45
CA GLY A 192 4.18 -17.33 -10.01
C GLY A 192 5.28 -16.42 -9.49
N GLY A 193 5.29 -16.17 -8.18
CA GLY A 193 6.31 -15.35 -7.53
C GLY A 193 5.98 -13.86 -7.55
N SER A 194 6.01 -13.18 -6.40
CA SER A 194 5.74 -11.74 -6.33
C SER A 194 6.84 -10.94 -7.04
N GLY A 195 6.46 -9.85 -7.69
CA GLY A 195 7.35 -8.96 -8.45
C GLY A 195 7.68 -9.44 -9.87
N GLN A 196 7.42 -10.72 -10.19
CA GLN A 196 7.65 -11.28 -11.51
C GLN A 196 6.67 -10.69 -12.54
N PRO A 197 7.14 -10.17 -13.68
CA PRO A 197 6.28 -9.64 -14.74
C PRO A 197 5.41 -10.73 -15.36
N ILE A 198 4.19 -10.39 -15.77
CA ILE A 198 3.26 -11.36 -16.38
C ILE A 198 3.62 -11.74 -17.82
N GLY A 199 4.39 -10.89 -18.52
CA GLY A 199 4.68 -11.04 -19.94
C GLY A 199 3.41 -11.16 -20.77
N LYS A 200 3.33 -12.20 -21.61
CA LYS A 200 2.16 -12.44 -22.48
C LYS A 200 1.02 -13.22 -21.80
N SER A 201 1.26 -13.78 -20.61
CA SER A 201 0.34 -14.66 -19.89
C SER A 201 -0.95 -13.96 -19.45
N GLY A 202 -1.96 -14.78 -19.15
CA GLY A 202 -3.24 -14.33 -18.61
C GLY A 202 -4.25 -13.90 -19.67
N ILE A 203 -5.44 -13.54 -19.19
CA ILE A 203 -6.59 -13.12 -20.01
C ILE A 203 -6.91 -11.67 -19.66
N ALA A 204 -7.19 -10.82 -20.65
CA ALA A 204 -7.65 -9.46 -20.38
C ALA A 204 -9.02 -9.48 -19.69
N LEU A 205 -9.27 -8.56 -18.76
CA LEU A 205 -10.50 -8.57 -17.96
C LEU A 205 -11.77 -8.49 -18.82
N LYS A 206 -11.73 -7.77 -19.95
CA LYS A 206 -12.84 -7.71 -20.93
C LYS A 206 -13.15 -9.04 -21.61
N ASP A 207 -12.18 -9.94 -21.69
CA ASP A 207 -12.28 -11.22 -22.39
C ASP A 207 -12.62 -12.36 -21.41
N MET A 208 -12.79 -12.06 -20.12
CA MET A 208 -13.23 -13.02 -19.10
C MET A 208 -14.75 -13.20 -19.12
N PRO A 209 -15.26 -14.37 -18.69
CA PRO A 209 -16.69 -14.55 -18.42
C PRO A 209 -17.21 -13.47 -17.46
N LYS A 210 -18.37 -12.87 -17.76
CA LYS A 210 -18.87 -11.68 -17.04
C LYS A 210 -18.87 -11.82 -15.51
N PRO A 211 -19.36 -12.92 -14.89
CA PRO A 211 -19.30 -13.08 -13.43
C PRO A 211 -17.87 -13.04 -12.88
N ALA A 212 -16.92 -13.64 -13.60
CA ALA A 212 -15.52 -13.66 -13.23
C ALA A 212 -14.86 -12.29 -13.42
N ALA A 213 -15.17 -11.58 -14.51
CA ALA A 213 -14.67 -10.23 -14.76
C ALA A 213 -15.06 -9.25 -13.64
N GLU A 214 -16.31 -9.29 -13.17
CA GLU A 214 -16.77 -8.43 -12.07
C GLU A 214 -16.05 -8.72 -10.74
N LEU A 215 -15.84 -10.00 -10.41
CA LEU A 215 -15.07 -10.39 -9.22
C LEU A 215 -13.59 -10.02 -9.34
N ALA A 216 -13.00 -10.12 -10.53
CA ALA A 216 -11.64 -9.68 -10.80
C ALA A 216 -11.48 -8.16 -10.64
N LYS A 217 -12.44 -7.37 -11.15
CA LYS A 217 -12.47 -5.91 -10.93
C LYS A 217 -12.62 -5.56 -9.46
N LYS A 218 -13.47 -6.30 -8.72
CA LYS A 218 -13.64 -6.15 -7.28
C LYS A 218 -12.34 -6.47 -6.52
N LEU A 219 -11.63 -7.52 -6.92
CA LEU A 219 -10.34 -7.91 -6.34
C LEU A 219 -9.31 -6.81 -6.54
N LEU A 220 -9.18 -6.30 -7.77
CA LEU A 220 -8.30 -5.17 -8.10
C LEU A 220 -8.66 -3.94 -7.26
N ALA A 221 -9.93 -3.53 -7.22
CA ALA A 221 -10.38 -2.39 -6.43
C ALA A 221 -10.02 -2.54 -4.95
N LYS A 222 -10.21 -3.75 -4.39
CA LYS A 222 -9.86 -4.04 -2.99
C LYS A 222 -8.37 -3.92 -2.72
N ARG A 223 -7.52 -4.36 -3.64
CA ARG A 223 -6.07 -4.13 -3.56
C ARG A 223 -5.74 -2.64 -3.54
N LEU A 224 -6.40 -1.87 -4.40
CA LEU A 224 -6.17 -0.43 -4.50
C LEU A 224 -6.65 0.35 -3.26
N ASP A 225 -7.58 -0.19 -2.48
CA ASP A 225 -8.02 0.41 -1.21
C ASP A 225 -6.89 0.57 -0.19
N VAL A 226 -5.72 -0.06 -0.37
CA VAL A 226 -4.55 0.17 0.51
C VAL A 226 -4.06 1.62 0.42
N PHE A 227 -4.14 2.24 -0.74
CA PHE A 227 -3.51 3.52 -1.00
C PHE A 227 -4.40 4.70 -0.62
N SER A 228 -3.78 5.83 -0.27
CA SER A 228 -4.52 7.09 -0.14
C SER A 228 -5.22 7.43 -1.47
N SER A 229 -6.28 8.25 -1.42
CA SER A 229 -7.09 8.59 -2.59
C SER A 229 -6.24 9.14 -3.75
N ASP A 230 -5.31 10.04 -3.45
CA ASP A 230 -4.45 10.66 -4.48
C ASP A 230 -3.50 9.64 -5.12
N ARG A 231 -2.90 8.78 -4.29
CA ARG A 231 -2.02 7.71 -4.78
C ARG A 231 -2.76 6.69 -5.62
N ARG A 232 -3.96 6.30 -5.19
CA ARG A 232 -4.84 5.42 -5.95
C ARG A 232 -5.16 6.04 -7.31
N LYS A 233 -5.60 7.31 -7.34
CA LYS A 233 -5.88 8.04 -8.59
C LYS A 233 -4.66 8.10 -9.51
N LYS A 234 -3.45 8.27 -8.96
CA LYS A 234 -2.20 8.24 -9.75
C LYS A 234 -1.99 6.89 -10.44
N LEU A 235 -2.19 5.79 -9.72
CA LEU A 235 -2.11 4.44 -10.28
C LEU A 235 -3.22 4.18 -11.31
N GLU A 236 -4.45 4.57 -11.00
CA GLU A 236 -5.60 4.46 -11.92
C GLU A 236 -5.36 5.26 -13.21
N LYS A 237 -4.82 6.48 -13.13
CA LYS A 237 -4.42 7.27 -14.32
C LYS A 237 -3.38 6.54 -15.19
N ILE A 238 -2.42 5.86 -14.57
CA ILE A 238 -1.43 5.05 -15.32
C ILE A 238 -2.10 3.83 -15.97
N ILE A 239 -3.07 3.21 -15.32
CA ILE A 239 -3.86 2.10 -15.88
C ILE A 239 -4.74 2.58 -17.05
N ASP A 240 -5.42 3.72 -16.90
CA ASP A 240 -6.29 4.30 -17.92
C ASP A 240 -5.52 4.69 -19.17
N ALA A 241 -4.33 5.28 -19.01
CA ALA A 241 -3.42 5.57 -20.12
C ALA A 241 -2.97 4.31 -20.90
N GLN A 242 -3.21 3.11 -20.35
CA GLN A 242 -2.88 1.83 -20.97
C GLN A 242 -4.11 1.09 -21.49
N GLY A 243 -5.25 1.77 -21.59
CA GLY A 243 -6.52 1.21 -22.08
C GLY A 243 -7.48 0.82 -20.96
N GLY A 244 -7.17 1.16 -19.71
CA GLY A 244 -8.05 0.99 -18.57
C GLY A 244 -8.02 -0.43 -17.97
N VAL A 245 -8.79 -0.59 -16.90
CA VAL A 245 -8.90 -1.85 -16.12
C VAL A 245 -9.28 -3.04 -16.99
N ASP A 246 -10.12 -2.84 -17.99
CA ASP A 246 -10.59 -3.89 -18.91
C ASP A 246 -9.48 -4.51 -19.76
N GLN A 247 -8.37 -3.80 -19.96
CA GLN A 247 -7.21 -4.27 -20.73
C GLN A 247 -6.11 -4.87 -19.86
N LEU A 248 -6.17 -4.70 -18.54
CA LEU A 248 -5.29 -5.43 -17.65
C LEU A 248 -5.54 -6.93 -17.85
N LYS A 249 -4.48 -7.72 -17.76
CA LYS A 249 -4.57 -9.17 -17.78
C LYS A 249 -4.57 -9.71 -16.37
N LEU A 250 -5.46 -10.67 -16.10
CA LEU A 250 -5.41 -11.50 -14.91
C LEU A 250 -4.56 -12.74 -15.19
N VAL A 251 -3.60 -13.01 -14.30
CA VAL A 251 -2.92 -14.30 -14.17
C VAL A 251 -3.37 -14.92 -12.85
N LEU A 252 -3.65 -16.22 -12.86
CA LEU A 252 -3.90 -17.04 -11.67
C LEU A 252 -3.14 -18.35 -11.81
N SER A 253 -2.30 -18.66 -10.82
CA SER A 253 -1.48 -19.87 -10.75
C SER A 253 -1.61 -20.54 -9.39
N GLY A 254 -1.39 -21.86 -9.35
CA GLY A 254 -1.51 -22.65 -8.12
C GLY A 254 -2.94 -23.04 -7.78
N ASN A 255 -3.17 -23.44 -6.53
CA ASN A 255 -4.44 -23.96 -6.05
C ASN A 255 -5.16 -22.97 -5.12
N ALA A 256 -6.10 -22.20 -5.68
CA ALA A 256 -6.99 -21.28 -4.98
C ALA A 256 -8.36 -21.92 -4.60
N SER A 257 -8.41 -23.21 -4.30
CA SER A 257 -9.64 -23.88 -3.85
C SER A 257 -9.99 -23.58 -2.38
N GLN A 258 -9.03 -23.12 -1.59
CA GLN A 258 -9.14 -22.80 -0.17
C GLN A 258 -8.16 -21.69 0.20
N GLY A 259 -8.38 -21.00 1.31
CA GLY A 259 -7.53 -19.89 1.76
C GLY A 259 -6.13 -20.32 2.19
N HIS A 260 -5.21 -19.37 2.27
CA HIS A 260 -3.80 -19.62 2.59
C HIS A 260 -3.60 -20.25 3.98
N LEU A 261 -4.48 -19.95 4.96
CA LEU A 261 -4.44 -20.56 6.29
C LEU A 261 -4.89 -22.02 6.29
N GLN A 262 -5.66 -22.44 5.28
CA GLN A 262 -6.13 -23.81 5.09
C GLN A 262 -5.23 -24.60 4.13
N GLY A 263 -4.05 -24.08 3.77
CA GLY A 263 -3.11 -24.74 2.87
C GLY A 263 -3.31 -24.43 1.39
N GLY A 264 -4.11 -23.42 1.07
CA GLY A 264 -4.13 -22.83 -0.27
C GLY A 264 -2.74 -22.31 -0.65
N ASN A 265 -2.32 -22.54 -1.90
CA ASN A 265 -1.04 -22.09 -2.40
C ASN A 265 -1.19 -21.60 -3.85
N TYR A 266 -1.27 -20.29 -4.03
CA TYR A 266 -1.59 -19.62 -5.28
C TYR A 266 -0.90 -18.26 -5.40
N SER A 267 -0.86 -17.78 -6.64
CA SER A 267 -0.51 -16.40 -6.95
C SER A 267 -1.48 -15.86 -7.97
N TRP A 268 -1.93 -14.63 -7.77
CA TRP A 268 -2.66 -13.87 -8.76
C TRP A 268 -1.95 -12.56 -9.08
N LYS A 269 -2.12 -12.09 -10.31
CA LYS A 269 -1.52 -10.86 -10.81
C LYS A 269 -2.50 -10.15 -11.73
N PHE A 270 -2.67 -8.85 -11.54
CA PHE A 270 -3.13 -7.96 -12.60
C PHE A 270 -1.91 -7.29 -13.23
N GLY A 271 -1.84 -7.28 -14.56
CA GLY A 271 -0.73 -6.62 -15.20
C GLY A 271 -0.89 -6.28 -16.67
N SER A 272 0.07 -5.52 -17.13
CA SER A 272 0.36 -5.15 -18.51
C SER A 272 1.89 -5.10 -18.68
N ASP A 273 2.38 -4.53 -19.78
CA ASP A 273 3.83 -4.31 -19.96
C ASP A 273 4.41 -3.35 -18.92
N SER A 274 3.59 -2.48 -18.34
CA SER A 274 4.03 -1.42 -17.43
C SER A 274 3.24 -1.30 -16.13
N VAL A 275 2.35 -2.25 -15.83
CA VAL A 275 1.63 -2.37 -14.55
C VAL A 275 1.83 -3.77 -14.00
N LEU A 276 2.12 -3.88 -12.71
CA LEU A 276 2.09 -5.12 -11.95
C LEU A 276 1.43 -4.88 -10.60
N ILE A 277 0.42 -5.67 -10.31
CA ILE A 277 -0.30 -5.69 -9.04
C ILE A 277 -0.49 -7.15 -8.67
N ASP A 278 0.17 -7.63 -7.61
CA ASP A 278 0.17 -9.06 -7.32
C ASP A 278 0.01 -9.48 -5.86
N TRP A 279 -0.25 -10.77 -5.76
CA TRP A 279 -0.29 -11.57 -4.55
C TRP A 279 0.41 -12.89 -4.81
N GLN A 280 1.19 -13.33 -3.83
CA GLN A 280 1.77 -14.66 -3.78
C GLN A 280 1.66 -15.22 -2.36
N THR A 281 1.10 -16.42 -2.23
CA THR A 281 1.33 -17.25 -1.04
C THR A 281 2.73 -17.85 -1.07
N SER A 282 3.52 -17.66 -0.02
CA SER A 282 4.87 -18.20 0.13
C SER A 282 4.91 -19.25 1.24
N GLY A 283 4.00 -20.22 1.15
CA GLY A 283 3.72 -21.21 2.20
C GLY A 283 2.50 -20.83 3.04
N LYS A 284 2.30 -21.54 4.16
CA LYS A 284 1.20 -21.26 5.08
C LYS A 284 1.48 -19.97 5.85
N ASN A 285 0.49 -19.08 5.90
CA ASN A 285 0.54 -17.85 6.71
C ASN A 285 1.65 -16.84 6.32
N HIS A 286 2.14 -16.90 5.08
CA HIS A 286 3.21 -16.04 4.58
C HIS A 286 2.84 -15.52 3.19
N LEU A 287 2.79 -14.20 3.03
CA LEU A 287 2.45 -13.56 1.76
C LEU A 287 3.54 -12.60 1.30
N HIS A 288 3.72 -12.55 -0.02
CA HIS A 288 4.47 -11.52 -0.73
C HIS A 288 3.57 -10.85 -1.76
N MET A 289 3.64 -9.53 -1.86
CA MET A 289 2.76 -8.75 -2.69
C MET A 289 3.50 -7.53 -3.23
N THR A 290 3.27 -7.21 -4.50
CA THR A 290 3.95 -6.12 -5.20
C THR A 290 2.94 -5.25 -5.94
N VAL A 291 3.12 -3.94 -5.88
CA VAL A 291 2.43 -2.97 -6.72
C VAL A 291 3.45 -2.03 -7.33
N ARG A 292 3.52 -1.97 -8.66
CA ARG A 292 4.32 -0.99 -9.39
C ARG A 292 3.70 -0.67 -10.74
N ALA A 293 3.85 0.57 -11.17
CA ALA A 293 3.44 0.99 -12.49
C ALA A 293 4.32 2.11 -13.03
N LYS A 294 4.53 2.11 -14.34
CA LYS A 294 5.19 3.18 -15.08
C LYS A 294 4.28 3.65 -16.23
N PRO A 295 4.34 4.92 -16.63
CA PRO A 295 3.75 5.37 -17.88
C PRO A 295 4.34 4.60 -19.06
N LYS A 296 3.55 4.41 -20.11
CA LYS A 296 4.11 3.94 -21.39
C LYS A 296 5.11 4.98 -21.90
N VAL A 297 6.26 4.51 -22.36
CA VAL A 297 7.32 5.35 -22.96
C VAL A 297 6.85 5.88 -24.30
#